data_AF-U1NMQ9-F1
#
_entry.id   AF-U1NMQ9-F1
#
_cell.length_a   1.000
_cell.length_b   1.000
_cell.length_c   1.000
_cell.angle_alpha   90.00
_cell.angle_beta   90.00
_cell.angle_gamma   90.00
#
_symmetry.space_group_name_H-M   'P 1'
#
loop_
_entity.id
_entity.type
_entity.pdbx_description
1 polymer ?
#
loop_
_entity_poly.entity_id
_entity_poly.type
_entity_poly.pdbx_seq_one_letter_code
_entity_poly.pdbx_strand_id
1 'polypeptide(L)' 'MSMKTSAGLQDSGTTGESAPENVEADLDLAELIEQHENTDWSEIPGISAAEAGAWTARLIESRDAVKEGL' A
#
# COMPACT_ATOMS: atom_id res chain seq x y z
N MET A 1 -24.08 41.89 -31.11
CA MET A 1 -25.33 41.49 -30.41
C MET A 1 -25.14 40.07 -29.89
N SER A 2 -25.34 39.92 -28.58
CA SER A 2 -25.67 38.70 -27.82
C SER A 2 -24.79 37.45 -27.97
N MET A 3 -23.79 37.34 -27.10
CA MET A 3 -23.32 36.04 -26.60
C MET A 3 -24.27 35.59 -25.48
N LYS A 4 -24.86 34.42 -25.63
CA LYS A 4 -25.56 33.69 -24.56
C LYS A 4 -25.00 32.27 -24.55
N THR A 5 -24.17 31.97 -23.57
CA THR A 5 -23.88 30.59 -23.17
C THR A 5 -24.21 30.49 -21.70
N SER A 6 -25.35 29.85 -21.42
CA SER A 6 -25.83 29.51 -20.09
C SER A 6 -24.76 28.75 -19.32
N ALA A 7 -24.38 29.27 -18.17
CA ALA A 7 -23.68 28.50 -17.14
C ALA A 7 -24.68 27.51 -16.55
N GLY A 8 -24.66 26.28 -17.09
CA GLY A 8 -25.40 25.14 -16.57
C GLY A 8 -24.73 24.63 -15.31
N LEU A 9 -25.36 24.98 -14.19
CA LEU A 9 -25.42 24.35 -12.88
C LEU A 9 -24.78 22.95 -12.76
N GLN A 10 -23.92 22.84 -11.75
CA GLN A 10 -23.21 21.66 -11.28
C GLN A 10 -24.16 20.50 -10.92
N ASP A 11 -23.79 19.29 -11.31
CA ASP A 11 -23.95 18.08 -10.49
C ASP A 11 -22.91 17.05 -10.95
N SER A 12 -21.67 17.18 -10.48
CA SER A 12 -20.76 16.04 -10.42
C SER A 12 -20.73 15.59 -8.98
N GLY A 13 -21.71 14.78 -8.63
CA GLY A 13 -21.64 13.93 -7.45
C GLY A 13 -20.41 13.04 -7.55
N THR A 14 -19.30 13.50 -6.99
CA THR A 14 -18.20 12.62 -6.59
C THR A 14 -18.63 12.00 -5.26
N THR A 15 -19.47 10.98 -5.36
CA THR A 15 -19.78 10.07 -4.26
C THR A 15 -19.44 8.68 -4.74
N GLY A 16 -18.45 8.10 -4.08
CA GLY A 16 -17.88 6.80 -4.39
C GLY A 16 -16.39 6.76 -4.12
N GLU A 17 -15.93 7.37 -3.03
CA GLU A 17 -14.73 6.87 -2.36
C GLU A 17 -15.08 5.47 -1.83
N SER A 18 -14.93 4.50 -2.70
CA SER A 18 -14.71 3.12 -2.32
C SER A 18 -13.50 2.74 -3.14
N ALA A 19 -12.34 3.07 -2.57
CA ALA A 19 -11.09 2.47 -2.99
C ALA A 19 -11.35 0.96 -3.13
N PRO A 20 -10.94 0.32 -4.25
CA PRO A 20 -11.13 -1.11 -4.40
C PRO A 20 -10.50 -1.77 -3.17
N GLU A 21 -11.32 -2.59 -2.52
CA GLU A 21 -11.02 -3.43 -1.38
C GLU A 21 -9.54 -3.85 -1.39
N ASN A 22 -8.84 -3.54 -0.30
CA ASN A 22 -7.44 -3.87 0.00
C ASN A 22 -7.19 -5.40 0.11
N VAL A 23 -8.01 -6.22 -0.54
CA VAL A 23 -8.03 -7.67 -0.37
C VAL A 23 -6.89 -8.35 -1.15
N GLU A 24 -6.39 -7.73 -2.22
CA GLU A 24 -5.20 -8.23 -2.93
C GLU A 24 -3.88 -7.96 -2.19
N ALA A 25 -3.83 -6.96 -1.29
CA ALA A 25 -2.58 -6.61 -0.59
C ALA A 25 -2.25 -7.53 0.59
N ASP A 26 -3.27 -8.10 1.23
CA ASP A 26 -3.10 -8.92 2.45
C ASP A 26 -2.55 -10.33 2.17
N LEU A 27 -2.91 -10.91 1.01
CA LEU A 27 -2.31 -12.18 0.56
C LEU A 27 -0.85 -11.99 0.11
N ASP A 28 -0.53 -10.81 -0.46
CA ASP A 28 0.79 -10.48 -0.98
C ASP A 28 1.79 -10.13 0.15
N LEU A 29 1.32 -9.57 1.29
CA LEU A 29 2.20 -9.18 2.39
C LEU A 29 2.78 -10.38 3.16
N ALA A 30 1.99 -11.44 3.37
CA ALA A 30 2.49 -12.66 4.01
C ALA A 30 3.56 -13.34 3.14
N GLU A 31 3.32 -13.40 1.83
CA GLU A 31 4.28 -13.93 0.85
C GLU A 31 5.55 -13.06 0.78
N LEU A 32 5.41 -11.74 0.83
CA LEU A 32 6.53 -10.82 0.85
C LEU A 32 7.39 -10.97 2.11
N ILE A 33 6.77 -11.20 3.28
CA ILE A 33 7.49 -11.50 4.53
C ILE A 33 8.28 -12.82 4.38
N GLU A 34 7.65 -13.87 3.88
CA GLU A 34 8.30 -15.17 3.68
C GLU A 34 9.48 -15.07 2.69
N GLN A 35 9.30 -14.37 1.57
CA GLN A 35 10.37 -14.12 0.61
C GLN A 35 11.52 -13.30 1.23
N HIS A 36 11.20 -12.30 2.03
CA HIS A 36 12.19 -11.46 2.71
C HIS A 36 12.97 -12.25 3.77
N GLU A 37 12.33 -13.16 4.51
CA GLU A 37 12.99 -14.05 5.48
C GLU A 37 13.87 -15.11 4.80
N ASN A 38 13.46 -15.60 3.63
CA ASN A 38 14.22 -16.62 2.88
C ASN A 38 15.32 -16.02 1.99
N THR A 39 15.39 -14.69 1.85
CA THR A 39 16.44 -14.01 1.11
C THR A 39 17.77 -14.08 1.86
N ASP A 40 18.83 -14.55 1.19
CA ASP A 40 20.18 -14.47 1.73
C ASP A 40 20.73 -13.05 1.58
N TRP A 41 20.52 -12.24 2.63
CA TRP A 41 20.96 -10.86 2.68
C TRP A 41 22.49 -10.71 2.66
N SER A 42 23.26 -11.78 2.90
CA SER A 42 24.72 -11.73 2.82
C SER A 42 25.23 -11.61 1.38
N GLU A 43 24.41 -11.98 0.39
CA GLU A 43 24.73 -11.85 -1.02
C GLU A 43 24.49 -10.42 -1.56
N ILE A 44 23.82 -9.55 -0.78
CA ILE A 44 23.49 -8.19 -1.17
C ILE A 44 24.59 -7.23 -0.70
N PRO A 45 25.38 -6.64 -1.62
CA PRO A 45 26.47 -5.75 -1.23
C PRO A 45 25.95 -4.48 -0.55
N GLY A 46 26.54 -4.13 0.59
CA GLY A 46 26.24 -2.89 1.31
C GLY A 46 25.03 -2.96 2.25
N ILE A 47 24.30 -4.08 2.27
CA ILE A 47 23.27 -4.32 3.27
C ILE A 47 23.85 -5.15 4.41
N SER A 48 23.66 -4.67 5.64
CA SER A 48 24.07 -5.42 6.83
C SER A 48 22.96 -6.37 7.28
N ALA A 49 23.32 -7.48 7.93
CA ALA A 49 22.34 -8.38 8.53
C ALA A 49 21.43 -7.68 9.56
N ALA A 50 21.95 -6.66 10.25
CA ALA A 50 21.17 -5.85 11.18
C ALA A 50 20.12 -4.99 10.47
N GLU A 51 20.46 -4.44 9.31
CA GLU A 51 19.55 -3.63 8.50
C GLU A 51 18.45 -4.47 7.87
N ALA A 52 18.80 -5.63 7.30
CA ALA A 52 17.82 -6.61 6.83
C ALA A 52 16.87 -7.05 7.95
N GLY A 53 17.41 -7.36 9.15
CA GLY A 53 16.59 -7.70 10.31
C GLY A 53 15.64 -6.58 10.74
N ALA A 54 16.08 -5.32 10.66
CA ALA A 54 15.23 -4.16 10.96
C ALA A 54 14.08 -3.99 9.96
N TRP A 55 14.33 -4.26 8.66
CA TRP A 55 13.28 -4.25 7.65
C TRP A 55 12.27 -5.39 7.85
N THR A 56 12.72 -6.61 8.15
CA THR A 56 11.84 -7.74 8.48
C THR A 56 10.93 -7.41 9.66
N ALA A 57 11.49 -6.87 10.76
CA ALA A 57 10.72 -6.48 11.93
C ALA A 57 9.65 -5.44 11.59
N ARG A 58 10.02 -4.42 10.80
CA ARG A 58 9.07 -3.38 10.38
C ARG A 58 7.97 -3.92 9.45
N LEU A 59 8.28 -4.90 8.60
CA LEU A 59 7.30 -5.55 7.73
C LEU A 59 6.27 -6.37 8.55
N ILE A 60 6.75 -7.09 9.56
CA ILE A 60 5.93 -7.84 10.52
C ILE A 60 5.03 -6.91 11.34
N GLU A 61 5.58 -5.83 11.89
CA GLU A 61 4.81 -4.83 12.64
C GLU A 61 3.73 -4.17 11.79
N SER A 62 4.06 -3.86 10.52
CA SER A 62 3.11 -3.28 9.58
C SER A 62 1.97 -4.25 9.26
N ARG A 63 2.26 -5.55 9.13
CA ARG A 63 1.24 -6.60 8.99
C ARG A 63 0.31 -6.64 10.19
N ASP A 64 0.86 -6.61 11.40
CA ASP A 64 0.05 -6.71 12.62
C ASP A 64 -0.84 -5.47 12.78
N ALA A 65 -0.34 -4.27 12.45
CA ALA A 65 -1.13 -3.04 12.42
C ALA A 65 -2.25 -3.06 11.37
N VAL A 66 -2.02 -3.65 10.19
CA VAL A 66 -3.07 -3.85 9.16
C VAL A 66 -4.15 -4.80 9.66
N LYS A 67 -3.76 -5.90 10.33
CA LYS A 67 -4.71 -6.88 10.91
C LYS A 67 -5.52 -6.32 12.08
N GLU A 68 -4.97 -5.41 12.87
CA GLU A 68 -5.68 -4.78 14.00
C GLU A 68 -6.61 -3.63 13.57
N GLY A 69 -6.47 -3.13 12.33
CA GLY A 69 -7.30 -2.07 11.74
C GLY A 69 -8.47 -2.57 10.88
N LEU A 70 -8.63 -3.88 10.72
CA LEU A 70 -9.73 -4.60 10.07
C LEU A 70 -10.65 -5.25 11.12
#